data_AF-A0A929PI62-F1
#
_entry.id   AF-A0A929PI62-F1
#
_cell.length_a   1.000
_cell.length_b   1.000
_cell.length_c   1.000
_cell.angle_alpha   90.00
_cell.angle_beta   90.00
_cell.angle_gamma   90.00
#
_symmetry.space_group_name_H-M   'P 1'
#
loop_
_entity.id
_entity.type
_entity.pdbx_description
1 polymer ?
#
loop_
_entity_poly.entity_id
_entity_poly.type
_entity_poly.pdbx_seq_one_letter_code
_entity_poly.pdbx_strand_id
1 'polypeptide(L)'
;MEKDTYLFSWDNVPGNDSGRLLRYLMSDHDIGWAENAEIQKSDDCKTIRISKNENSAEIMINGKEEKATLTISDGRTHNLKVKRENNKLNMYKDTTIEFIDALKEVNIEIHFDTFLNALASKIQGGEGNRIEGLPEELEEEFNRFPIASK
;
A
#
# COMPACT_ATOMS: atom_id res chain seq x y z
N MET A 1 12.62 -6.72 11.57
CA MET A 1 11.42 -5.87 11.37
C MET A 1 11.55 -5.25 10.00
N GLU A 2 10.71 -5.64 9.04
CA GLU A 2 10.61 -4.88 7.80
C GLU A 2 10.11 -3.47 8.13
N LYS A 3 10.78 -2.49 7.53
CA LYS A 3 10.53 -1.08 7.80
C LYS A 3 9.59 -0.58 6.72
N ASP A 4 8.34 -0.31 7.09
CA ASP A 4 7.37 0.27 6.16
C ASP A 4 7.96 1.52 5.48
N THR A 5 7.82 1.58 4.17
CA THR A 5 8.32 2.70 3.36
C THR A 5 7.39 3.88 3.55
N TYR A 6 7.89 4.88 4.29
CA TYR A 6 7.20 6.14 4.50
C TYR A 6 7.08 6.93 3.18
N LEU A 7 5.89 7.46 2.91
CA LEU A 7 5.62 8.27 1.73
C LEU A 7 5.53 9.76 2.09
N PHE A 8 4.53 10.14 2.90
CA PHE A 8 4.27 11.52 3.30
C PHE A 8 3.35 11.58 4.54
N SER A 9 3.35 12.71 5.23
CA SER A 9 2.41 12.96 6.33
C SER A 9 1.08 13.48 5.77
N TRP A 10 -0.02 12.78 6.06
CA TRP A 10 -1.36 13.22 5.66
C TRP A 10 -1.73 14.57 6.27
N ASP A 11 -1.38 14.79 7.53
CA ASP A 11 -1.73 16.01 8.27
C ASP A 11 -0.93 17.24 7.80
N ASN A 12 0.22 17.04 7.17
CA ASN A 12 1.03 18.12 6.59
C ASN A 12 0.77 18.33 5.08
N VAL A 13 -0.32 17.76 4.54
CA VAL A 13 -0.75 17.97 3.15
C VAL A 13 -2.17 18.58 3.14
N PRO A 14 -2.38 19.71 2.43
CA PRO A 14 -1.36 20.52 1.78
C PRO A 14 -0.40 21.18 2.79
N GLY A 15 0.86 21.38 2.41
CA GLY A 15 1.89 21.97 3.27
C GLY A 15 3.28 21.38 3.05
N ASN A 16 4.03 21.17 4.13
CA ASN A 16 5.43 20.76 4.10
C ASN A 16 5.67 19.41 3.38
N ASP A 17 4.66 18.54 3.34
CA ASP A 17 4.78 17.22 2.71
C ASP A 17 4.16 17.18 1.31
N SER A 18 3.61 18.28 0.79
CA SER A 18 3.04 18.36 -0.57
C SER A 18 4.03 17.90 -1.64
N GLY A 19 5.29 18.34 -1.56
CA GLY A 19 6.33 17.92 -2.51
C GLY A 19 6.65 16.42 -2.47
N ARG A 20 6.50 15.78 -1.30
CA ARG A 20 6.67 14.32 -1.17
C ARG A 20 5.52 13.57 -1.81
N LEU A 21 4.29 14.03 -1.61
CA LEU A 21 3.11 13.48 -2.29
C LEU A 21 3.26 13.58 -3.82
N LEU A 22 3.63 14.74 -4.36
CA LEU A 22 3.81 14.88 -5.81
C LEU A 22 4.93 13.98 -6.34
N ARG A 23 6.06 13.88 -5.63
CA ARG A 23 7.15 12.97 -6.01
C ARG A 23 6.73 11.50 -5.99
N TYR A 24 5.92 11.09 -5.02
CA TYR A 24 5.36 9.75 -4.97
C TYR A 24 4.52 9.45 -6.23
N LEU A 25 3.62 10.37 -6.62
CA LEU A 25 2.83 10.22 -7.84
C LEU A 25 3.71 10.15 -9.09
N MET A 26 4.74 10.99 -9.20
CA MET A 26 5.62 11.01 -10.37
C MET A 26 6.53 9.77 -10.46
N SER A 27 7.08 9.30 -9.34
CA SER A 27 8.14 8.27 -9.35
C SER A 27 7.59 6.86 -9.26
N ASP A 28 6.55 6.64 -8.46
CA ASP A 28 6.02 5.28 -8.21
C ASP A 28 4.85 4.94 -9.14
N HIS A 29 4.24 5.94 -9.78
CA HIS A 29 3.05 5.78 -10.63
C HIS A 29 3.20 6.39 -12.03
N ASP A 30 4.39 6.88 -12.39
CA ASP A 30 4.68 7.52 -13.69
C ASP A 30 3.71 8.67 -14.05
N ILE A 31 3.24 9.40 -13.03
CA ILE A 31 2.26 10.49 -13.20
C ILE A 31 2.99 11.81 -13.47
N GLY A 32 3.49 11.99 -14.69
CA GLY A 32 4.25 13.18 -15.08
C GLY A 32 3.47 14.50 -14.92
N TRP A 33 2.14 14.47 -15.05
CA TRP A 33 1.32 15.66 -14.86
C TRP A 33 1.26 16.13 -13.40
N ALA A 34 1.64 15.31 -12.41
CA ALA A 34 1.64 15.71 -11.01
C ALA A 34 2.65 16.83 -10.71
N GLU A 35 3.62 17.07 -11.59
CA GLU A 35 4.55 18.20 -11.45
C GLU A 35 3.78 19.52 -11.38
N ASN A 36 3.92 20.25 -10.27
CA ASN A 36 3.20 21.51 -10.01
C ASN A 36 1.66 21.39 -10.05
N ALA A 37 1.11 20.19 -9.81
CA ALA A 37 -0.33 20.03 -9.67
C ALA A 37 -0.87 20.76 -8.44
N GLU A 38 -2.11 21.23 -8.52
CA GLU A 38 -2.80 21.82 -7.39
C GLU A 38 -3.18 20.71 -6.40
N ILE A 39 -3.03 20.98 -5.10
CA ILE A 39 -3.38 20.05 -4.03
C ILE A 39 -4.38 20.73 -3.11
N GLN A 40 -5.53 20.10 -2.93
CA GLN A 40 -6.57 20.53 -2.03
C GLN A 40 -6.94 19.39 -1.08
N LYS A 41 -7.39 19.74 0.12
CA LYS A 41 -7.95 18.78 1.08
C LYS A 41 -9.41 19.14 1.32
N SER A 42 -10.27 18.13 1.41
CA SER A 42 -11.68 18.32 1.74
C SER A 42 -11.86 18.86 3.16
N ASP A 43 -12.97 19.57 3.40
CA ASP A 43 -13.28 20.15 4.71
C ASP A 43 -13.41 19.10 5.82
N ASP A 44 -13.86 17.88 5.47
CA ASP A 44 -13.93 16.75 6.39
C ASP A 44 -12.57 16.06 6.63
N CYS A 45 -11.51 16.55 5.99
CA CYS A 45 -10.14 16.07 6.07
C CYS A 45 -9.94 14.59 5.66
N LYS A 46 -10.92 13.97 5.00
CA LYS A 46 -10.87 12.56 4.58
C LYS A 46 -10.29 12.36 3.18
N THR A 47 -10.24 13.42 2.38
CA THR A 47 -9.87 13.35 0.98
C THR A 47 -8.83 14.41 0.62
N ILE A 48 -7.77 14.01 -0.07
CA ILE A 48 -6.85 14.89 -0.77
C ILE A 48 -7.14 14.77 -2.26
N ARG A 49 -7.31 15.91 -2.93
CA ARG A 49 -7.50 16.01 -4.37
C ARG A 49 -6.26 16.66 -4.98
N ILE A 50 -5.76 16.05 -6.04
CA ILE A 50 -4.64 16.53 -6.84
C ILE A 50 -5.15 16.72 -8.25
N SER A 51 -4.96 17.90 -8.85
CA SER A 51 -5.44 18.18 -10.19
C SER A 51 -4.49 19.03 -11.00
N LYS A 52 -4.44 18.78 -12.31
CA LYS A 52 -3.77 19.64 -13.28
C LYS A 52 -4.46 19.50 -14.63
N ASN A 53 -5.02 20.60 -15.12
CA ASN A 53 -5.82 20.63 -16.34
C ASN A 53 -6.96 19.61 -16.27
N GLU A 54 -7.01 18.66 -17.21
CA GLU A 54 -7.99 17.57 -17.29
C GLU A 54 -7.62 16.33 -16.45
N ASN A 55 -6.40 16.29 -15.91
CA ASN A 55 -5.95 15.16 -15.11
C ASN A 55 -6.24 15.37 -13.63
N SER A 56 -6.57 14.28 -12.93
CA SER A 56 -6.78 14.31 -11.50
C SER A 56 -6.38 13.01 -10.81
N ALA A 57 -6.13 13.12 -9.51
CA ALA A 57 -5.99 12.01 -8.61
C ALA A 57 -6.66 12.35 -7.27
N GLU A 58 -7.20 11.34 -6.62
CA GLU A 58 -7.84 11.48 -5.32
C GLU A 58 -7.26 10.44 -4.37
N ILE A 59 -6.91 10.87 -3.16
CA ILE A 59 -6.54 9.97 -2.07
C ILE A 59 -7.61 10.08 -1.00
N MET A 60 -8.25 8.98 -0.64
CA MET A 60 -9.31 8.94 0.36
C MET A 60 -8.98 7.95 1.47
N ILE A 61 -9.06 8.39 2.72
CA ILE A 61 -8.90 7.51 3.90
C ILE A 61 -10.22 6.78 4.19
N ASN A 62 -10.11 5.51 4.56
CA ASN A 62 -11.25 4.73 5.02
C ASN A 62 -11.76 5.20 6.40
N GLY A 63 -12.99 4.86 6.76
CA GLY A 63 -13.59 5.29 8.04
C GLY A 63 -12.85 4.83 9.31
N LYS A 64 -11.91 3.88 9.20
CA LYS A 64 -11.10 3.37 10.32
C LYS A 64 -9.71 3.99 10.41
N GLU A 65 -9.30 4.80 9.42
CA GLU A 65 -7.95 5.36 9.32
C GLU A 65 -6.82 4.33 9.29
N GLU A 66 -7.09 3.15 8.74
CA GLU A 66 -6.12 2.06 8.60
C GLU A 66 -5.55 1.97 7.17
N LYS A 67 -6.34 2.43 6.20
CA LYS A 67 -6.02 2.38 4.77
C LYS A 67 -6.50 3.63 4.06
N ALA A 68 -5.82 3.98 2.99
CA ALA A 68 -6.28 4.95 2.03
C ALA A 68 -6.21 4.38 0.62
N THR A 69 -7.02 4.93 -0.27
CA THR A 69 -7.07 4.53 -1.67
C THR A 69 -6.71 5.74 -2.53
N LEU A 70 -5.70 5.58 -3.37
CA LEU A 70 -5.35 6.49 -4.45
C LEU A 70 -6.10 6.07 -5.71
N THR A 71 -6.92 6.94 -6.27
CA THR A 71 -7.61 6.76 -7.54
C THR A 71 -7.10 7.81 -8.52
N ILE A 72 -6.73 7.39 -9.72
CA ILE A 72 -6.19 8.27 -10.77
C ILE A 72 -7.25 8.38 -11.89
N SER A 73 -7.34 9.53 -12.54
CA SER A 73 -8.33 9.78 -13.61
C SER A 73 -8.24 8.83 -14.81
N ASP A 74 -7.11 8.13 -14.98
CA ASP A 74 -6.91 7.10 -15.99
C ASP A 74 -7.50 5.72 -15.59
N GLY A 75 -8.11 5.62 -14.41
CA GLY A 75 -8.75 4.41 -13.88
C GLY A 75 -7.88 3.57 -12.96
N ARG A 76 -6.56 3.87 -12.84
CA ARG A 76 -5.68 3.14 -11.91
C ARG A 76 -6.05 3.44 -10.46
N THR A 77 -5.95 2.40 -9.63
CA THR A 77 -6.28 2.48 -8.20
C THR A 77 -5.22 1.76 -7.39
N HIS A 78 -4.74 2.38 -6.30
CA HIS A 78 -3.69 1.83 -5.44
C HIS A 78 -4.06 1.97 -3.96
N ASN A 79 -3.71 0.96 -3.17
CA ASN A 79 -3.89 1.00 -1.72
C ASN A 79 -2.65 1.57 -1.03
N LEU A 80 -2.91 2.34 0.02
CA LEU A 80 -1.92 2.95 0.89
C LEU A 80 -2.19 2.49 2.32
N LYS A 81 -1.11 2.25 3.06
CA LYS A 81 -1.18 1.95 4.48
C LYS A 81 -1.19 3.26 5.26
N VAL A 82 -2.10 3.35 6.23
CA VAL A 82 -2.22 4.51 7.11
C VAL A 82 -1.70 4.13 8.49
N LYS A 83 -0.90 5.01 9.08
CA LYS A 83 -0.47 4.87 10.48
C LYS A 83 -0.57 6.18 11.23
N ARG A 84 -0.91 6.08 12.52
CA ARG A 84 -0.84 7.19 13.47
C ARG A 84 0.42 7.09 14.30
N GLU A 85 1.29 8.09 14.20
CA GLU A 85 2.56 8.16 14.92
C GLU A 85 2.77 9.58 15.42
N ASN A 86 3.12 9.75 16.70
CA ASN A 86 3.29 11.06 17.34
C ASN A 86 2.06 11.97 17.13
N ASN A 87 0.86 11.40 17.25
CA ASN A 87 -0.44 12.05 17.00
C ASN A 87 -0.68 12.54 15.58
N LYS A 88 0.21 12.25 14.63
CA LYS A 88 0.04 12.59 13.22
C LYS A 88 -0.33 11.38 12.38
N LEU A 89 -1.15 11.59 11.38
CA LEU A 89 -1.47 10.59 10.38
C LEU A 89 -0.44 10.62 9.24
N ASN A 90 0.08 9.44 8.90
CA ASN A 90 1.15 9.23 7.93
C ASN A 90 0.77 8.14 6.93
N MET A 91 1.22 8.33 5.69
CA MET A 91 1.01 7.41 4.58
C MET A 91 2.27 6.60 4.32
N TYR A 92 2.05 5.31 4.07
CA TYR A 92 3.08 4.30 3.84
C TYR A 92 2.71 3.46 2.62
N LYS A 93 3.72 2.89 1.98
CA LYS A 93 3.51 1.89 0.93
C LYS A 93 2.84 0.64 1.51
N ASP A 94 1.83 0.10 0.83
CA ASP A 94 1.22 -1.19 1.18
C ASP A 94 1.86 -2.32 0.35
N THR A 95 2.96 -2.88 0.87
CA THR A 95 3.73 -3.93 0.18
C THR A 95 3.01 -5.28 0.14
N THR A 96 2.00 -5.49 0.98
CA THR A 96 1.22 -6.74 1.03
C THR A 96 0.47 -6.98 -0.28
N ILE A 97 -0.07 -5.91 -0.86
CA ILE A 97 -0.89 -6.00 -2.08
C ILE A 97 -0.01 -6.04 -3.32
N GLU A 98 1.13 -5.33 -3.34
CA GLU A 98 2.10 -5.44 -4.45
C GLU A 98 2.57 -6.88 -4.64
N PHE A 99 2.81 -7.61 -3.55
CA PHE A 99 3.17 -9.02 -3.62
C PHE A 99 2.02 -9.88 -4.15
N ILE A 100 0.78 -9.65 -3.71
CA ILE A 100 -0.40 -10.39 -4.20
C ILE A 100 -0.67 -10.10 -5.68
N ASP A 101 -0.54 -8.85 -6.12
CA ASP A 101 -0.77 -8.48 -7.52
C ASP A 101 0.35 -9.01 -8.43
N ALA A 102 1.61 -8.97 -7.99
CA ALA A 102 2.71 -9.67 -8.66
C ALA A 102 2.44 -11.19 -8.76
N LEU A 103 1.92 -11.83 -7.71
CA LEU A 103 1.57 -13.25 -7.75
C LEU A 103 0.42 -13.57 -8.72
N LYS A 104 -0.54 -12.66 -8.91
CA LYS A 104 -1.62 -12.83 -9.91
C LYS A 104 -1.08 -12.79 -11.34
N GLU A 105 -0.10 -11.93 -11.62
CA GLU A 105 0.51 -11.84 -12.95
C GLU A 105 1.35 -13.08 -13.31
N VAL A 106 1.89 -13.79 -12.32
CA VAL A 106 2.68 -15.01 -12.53
C VAL A 106 1.80 -16.26 -12.79
N ASN A 107 0.47 -16.14 -12.75
CA ASN A 107 -0.48 -17.23 -13.06
C ASN A 107 -0.19 -18.56 -12.32
N ILE A 108 0.22 -18.48 -11.05
CA ILE A 108 0.49 -19.66 -10.21
C ILE A 108 -0.84 -20.18 -9.65
N GLU A 109 -1.71 -20.65 -10.54
CA GLU A 109 -3.11 -20.99 -10.22
C GLU A 109 -3.26 -22.26 -9.36
N ILE A 110 -2.17 -22.94 -9.00
CA ILE A 110 -2.22 -24.24 -8.29
C ILE A 110 -1.56 -24.19 -6.90
N HIS A 111 -0.70 -23.19 -6.62
CA HIS A 111 -0.04 -23.07 -5.31
C HIS A 111 -0.58 -21.94 -4.43
N PHE A 112 -1.42 -21.04 -4.96
CA PHE A 112 -1.87 -19.86 -4.20
C PHE A 112 -2.80 -20.20 -3.04
N ASP A 113 -3.78 -21.09 -3.24
CA ASP A 113 -4.65 -21.53 -2.14
C ASP A 113 -3.87 -22.30 -1.07
N THR A 114 -2.94 -23.16 -1.48
CA THR A 114 -2.04 -23.87 -0.57
C THR A 114 -1.16 -22.88 0.22
N PHE A 115 -0.65 -21.85 -0.44
CA PHE A 115 0.14 -20.78 0.18
C PHE A 115 -0.69 -19.94 1.15
N LEU A 116 -1.89 -19.52 0.76
CA LEU A 116 -2.79 -18.74 1.62
C LEU A 116 -3.24 -19.53 2.85
N ASN A 117 -3.55 -20.82 2.68
CA ASN A 117 -3.90 -21.71 3.78
C ASN A 117 -2.74 -21.87 4.77
N ALA A 118 -1.51 -22.03 4.25
CA ALA A 118 -0.32 -22.11 5.09
C ALA A 118 -0.01 -20.79 5.80
N LEU A 119 -0.19 -19.65 5.13
CA LEU A 119 -0.04 -18.32 5.71
C LEU A 119 -1.05 -18.09 6.84
N ALA A 120 -2.33 -18.40 6.59
CA ALA A 120 -3.40 -18.30 7.59
C ALA A 120 -3.10 -19.18 8.81
N SER A 121 -2.61 -20.40 8.60
CA SER A 121 -2.19 -21.32 9.67
C SER A 121 -1.03 -20.75 10.49
N LYS A 122 -0.02 -20.17 9.84
CA LYS A 122 1.15 -19.55 10.50
C LYS A 122 0.75 -18.32 11.33
N ILE A 123 -0.20 -17.51 10.88
CA ILE A 123 -0.71 -16.34 11.61
C ILE A 123 -1.51 -16.76 12.86
N GLN A 124 -2.23 -17.88 12.79
CA GLN A 124 -3.05 -18.38 13.91
C GLN A 124 -2.25 -19.19 14.96
N GLY A 125 -0.93 -19.33 14.77
CA GLY A 125 -0.04 -20.05 15.69
C GLY A 125 -0.15 -21.57 15.59
N GLY A 126 -0.59 -22.11 14.45
CA GLY A 126 -0.51 -23.54 14.17
C GLY A 126 0.94 -23.97 13.94
N GLU A 127 1.35 -25.12 14.48
CA GLU A 127 2.66 -25.71 14.21
C GLU A 127 2.83 -25.94 12.69
N GLY A 128 3.92 -25.41 12.15
CA GLY A 128 4.13 -25.23 10.72
C GLY A 128 4.11 -26.52 9.93
N ASN A 129 3.21 -26.60 8.96
CA ASN A 129 3.32 -27.56 7.89
C ASN A 129 4.29 -27.01 6.84
N ARG A 130 5.39 -27.73 6.62
CA ARG A 130 6.28 -27.53 5.47
C ARG A 130 5.42 -27.62 4.21
N ILE A 131 5.40 -26.57 3.41
CA ILE A 131 4.54 -26.52 2.22
C ILE A 131 5.28 -27.26 1.10
N GLU A 132 5.03 -28.56 0.96
CA GLU A 132 5.66 -29.35 -0.11
C GLU A 132 5.20 -28.85 -1.48
N GLY A 133 6.17 -28.53 -2.35
CA GLY A 133 5.93 -28.13 -3.74
C GLY A 133 5.94 -26.63 -4.01
N LEU A 134 6.30 -25.78 -3.04
CA LEU A 134 6.61 -24.38 -3.35
C LEU A 134 7.96 -24.27 -4.08
N PRO A 135 8.07 -23.41 -5.11
CA PRO A 135 9.36 -22.95 -5.61
C PRO A 135 10.21 -22.37 -4.47
N GLU A 136 11.52 -22.65 -4.50
CA GLU A 136 12.47 -22.23 -3.46
C GLU A 136 12.42 -20.70 -3.20
N GLU A 137 12.18 -19.91 -4.25
CA GLU A 137 12.04 -18.45 -4.13
C GLU A 137 10.85 -18.03 -3.25
N LEU A 138 9.75 -18.80 -3.30
CA LEU A 138 8.55 -18.52 -2.49
C LEU A 138 8.68 -19.08 -1.07
N GLU A 139 9.49 -20.13 -0.85
CA GLU A 139 9.79 -20.62 0.49
C GLU A 139 10.62 -19.60 1.29
N GLU A 140 11.62 -18.96 0.65
CA GLU A 140 12.41 -17.90 1.28
C GLU A 140 11.54 -16.70 1.68
N GLU A 141 10.67 -16.24 0.78
CA GLU A 141 9.70 -15.18 1.05
C GLU A 141 8.71 -15.58 2.16
N PHE A 142 8.14 -16.80 2.12
CA PHE A 142 7.24 -17.32 3.15
C PHE A 142 7.86 -17.32 4.55
N ASN A 143 9.14 -17.67 4.64
CA ASN A 143 9.87 -17.73 5.89
C ASN A 143 10.18 -16.34 6.47
N ARG A 144 10.22 -15.29 5.64
CA ARG A 144 10.43 -13.90 6.08
C ARG A 144 9.20 -13.26 6.74
N PHE A 145 8.00 -13.80 6.52
CA PHE A 145 6.79 -13.25 7.13
C PHE A 145 6.77 -13.41 8.67
N PRO A 146 6.51 -12.33 9.42
CA PRO A 146 6.50 -12.35 10.87
C PRO A 146 5.36 -13.23 11.41
N ILE A 147 5.68 -14.10 12.36
CA ILE A 147 4.68 -14.88 13.11
C ILE A 147 4.07 -13.96 14.17
N ALA A 148 2.74 -13.98 14.32
CA ALA A 148 2.10 -13.30 15.43
C ALA A 148 2.55 -13.94 16.75
N SER A 149 3.40 -13.24 17.50
CA SER A 149 3.73 -13.60 18.88
C SER A 149 2.48 -13.38 19.76
N LYS A 150 2.03 -14.44 20.43
CA LYS A 150 0.98 -14.39 21.47
C LYS A 150 1.29 -13.36 22.56
#